data_AF-A0A365QG26-F1
#
_entry.id   AF-A0A365QG26-F1
#
_cell.length_a   1.000
_cell.length_b   1.000
_cell.length_c   1.000
_cell.angle_alpha   90.00
_cell.angle_beta   90.00
_cell.angle_gamma   90.00
#
_symmetry.space_group_name_H-M   'P 1'
#
loop_
_entity.id
_entity.type
_entity.pdbx_description
1 polymer ?
#
loop_
_entity_poly.entity_id
_entity_poly.type
_entity_poly.pdbx_seq_one_letter_code
_entity_poly.pdbx_strand_id
1 'polypeptide(L)'
;NGLYHLGEEGYPEWIIPTDPSRANEAHKLLALAANDIDNRSKNKRPNNLPNPSINNSDTNYIHTLENKLDAVINCLVSLVESNQVIADKNYEPVINKYVFEDEVNNSIDKRERHESTRVRFRRGGTII
;
A
#
# COMPACT_ATOMS: atom_id res chain seq x y z
N ASN A 1 36.89 35.33 12.98
CA ASN A 1 35.94 34.95 14.04
C ASN A 1 34.82 35.97 14.08
N GLY A 2 33.80 35.77 13.25
CA GLY A 2 32.59 36.61 13.27
C GLY A 2 31.65 36.05 14.33
N LEU A 3 31.79 36.53 15.57
CA LEU A 3 30.80 36.26 16.60
C LEU A 3 29.76 37.36 16.48
N TYR A 4 28.52 36.98 16.12
CA TYR A 4 27.40 37.91 16.14
C TYR A 4 27.11 38.30 17.59
N HIS A 5 26.88 39.60 17.84
CA HIS A 5 26.47 40.08 19.15
C HIS A 5 24.99 39.79 19.34
N LEU A 6 24.70 38.77 20.14
CA LEU A 6 23.33 38.35 20.39
C LEU A 6 22.60 39.40 21.22
N GLY A 7 21.44 39.87 20.76
CA GLY A 7 20.54 40.74 21.52
C GLY A 7 20.82 42.25 21.47
N GLU A 8 21.71 42.73 20.58
CA GLU A 8 22.00 44.17 20.41
C GLU A 8 20.79 44.95 19.83
N GLU A 9 19.97 44.30 19.01
CA GLU A 9 18.82 44.91 18.33
C GLU A 9 17.50 44.81 19.11
N GLY A 10 17.52 44.30 20.35
CA GLY A 10 16.33 44.24 21.22
C GLY A 10 15.28 43.19 20.83
N TYR A 11 15.60 42.30 19.89
CA TYR A 11 14.74 41.19 19.48
C TYR A 11 15.16 39.87 20.15
N PRO A 12 14.22 38.95 20.42
CA PRO A 12 14.56 37.63 20.93
C PRO A 12 15.24 36.78 19.85
N GLU A 13 16.37 36.18 20.21
CA GLU A 13 17.16 35.32 19.33
C GLU A 13 17.19 33.87 19.82
N TRP A 14 17.23 32.92 18.88
CA TRP A 14 17.31 31.49 19.18
C TRP A 14 18.74 30.99 18.97
N ILE A 15 19.33 30.39 20.01
CA ILE A 15 20.67 29.80 19.95
C ILE A 15 20.53 28.29 19.75
N ILE A 16 21.03 27.79 18.61
CA ILE A 16 20.94 26.37 18.24
C ILE A 16 22.35 25.79 18.21
N PRO A 17 22.65 24.74 18.98
CA PRO A 17 23.96 24.07 18.93
C PRO A 17 24.23 23.45 17.56
N THR A 18 25.44 23.62 17.03
CA THR A 18 25.90 23.02 15.76
C THR A 18 26.73 21.74 15.95
N ASP A 19 26.90 21.32 17.20
CA ASP A 19 27.63 20.12 17.60
C ASP A 19 26.84 18.84 17.22
N PRO A 20 27.42 17.93 16.41
CA PRO A 20 26.74 16.70 15.97
C PRO A 20 26.25 15.82 17.12
N SER A 21 26.92 15.88 18.27
CA SER A 21 26.58 15.12 19.48
C SER A 21 25.22 15.53 20.07
N ARG A 22 24.78 16.76 19.77
CA ARG A 22 23.52 17.36 20.24
C ARG A 22 22.52 17.57 19.11
N ALA A 23 22.67 16.87 17.99
CA ALA A 23 21.81 17.02 16.81
C ALA A 23 20.30 16.88 17.13
N ASN A 24 19.93 15.97 18.04
CA ASN A 24 18.55 15.78 18.45
C ASN A 24 17.99 16.99 19.22
N GLU A 25 18.78 17.56 20.14
CA GLU A 25 18.41 18.77 20.87
C GLU A 25 18.34 19.99 19.94
N ALA A 26 19.30 20.12 19.03
CA ALA A 26 19.32 21.16 18.01
C ALA A 26 18.06 21.12 17.13
N HIS A 27 17.63 19.93 16.71
CA HIS A 27 16.42 19.75 15.90
C HIS A 27 15.15 20.15 16.67
N LYS A 28 15.06 19.78 17.96
CA LYS A 28 13.93 20.17 18.82
C LYS A 28 13.86 21.68 19.00
N LEU A 29 15.00 22.33 19.25
CA LEU A 29 15.07 23.79 19.39
C LEU A 29 14.72 24.50 18.09
N LEU A 30 15.16 23.98 16.95
CA LEU A 30 14.79 24.53 15.63
C LEU A 30 13.28 24.43 15.38
N ALA A 31 12.67 23.28 15.70
CA ALA A 31 11.22 23.10 15.57
C ALA A 31 10.43 24.02 16.50
N LEU A 32 10.90 24.20 17.74
CA LEU A 32 10.30 25.12 18.70
C LEU A 32 10.41 26.58 18.22
N ALA A 33 11.58 26.99 17.73
CA ALA A 33 11.81 28.32 17.19
C ALA A 33 10.91 28.61 15.99
N ALA A 34 10.77 27.65 15.07
CA ALA A 34 9.85 27.77 13.93
C ALA A 34 8.40 27.96 14.38
N ASN A 35 7.94 27.14 15.34
CA ASN A 35 6.58 27.24 15.88
C ASN A 35 6.31 28.59 16.57
N ASP A 36 7.28 29.11 17.35
CA ASP A 36 7.16 30.42 17.98
C ASP A 36 7.15 31.56 16.95
N ILE A 37 7.97 31.48 15.90
CA ILE A 37 7.96 32.46 14.79
C ILE A 37 6.61 32.45 14.08
N ASP A 38 6.07 31.26 13.78
CA ASP A 38 4.75 31.10 13.15
C ASP A 38 3.63 31.64 14.04
N ASN A 39 3.68 31.40 15.35
CA ASN A 39 2.69 31.91 16.30
C ASN A 39 2.80 33.43 16.57
N ARG A 40 4.01 34.00 16.49
CA ARG A 40 4.23 35.45 16.58
C ARG A 40 3.70 36.19 15.36
N SER A 41 3.71 35.57 14.19
CA SER A 41 3.00 36.02 13.01
C SER A 41 1.49 35.79 13.19
N LYS A 42 0.86 36.64 14.01
CA LYS A 42 -0.60 36.73 14.12
C LYS A 42 -1.20 37.28 12.82
N ASN A 43 -1.12 36.53 11.74
CA ASN A 43 -2.18 36.53 10.75
C ASN A 43 -3.42 35.98 11.46
N LYS A 44 -4.13 36.88 12.17
CA LYS A 44 -5.45 36.59 12.72
C LYS A 44 -6.27 35.99 11.58
N ARG A 45 -6.77 34.78 11.76
CA ARG A 45 -7.64 34.12 10.79
C ARG A 45 -8.75 35.12 10.42
N PRO A 46 -9.08 35.27 9.13
CA PRO A 46 -10.16 36.16 8.72
C PRO A 46 -11.41 35.86 9.54
N ASN A 47 -12.05 36.89 10.09
CA ASN A 47 -13.25 36.75 10.94
C ASN A 47 -14.44 36.11 10.19
N ASN A 48 -14.28 35.87 8.88
CA ASN A 48 -15.24 35.22 7.99
C ASN A 48 -15.05 33.70 7.94
N LEU A 49 -14.02 33.16 8.59
CA LEU A 49 -13.81 31.73 8.67
C LEU A 49 -14.55 31.19 9.90
N PRO A 50 -15.51 30.25 9.75
CA PRO A 50 -16.18 29.64 10.88
C PRO A 50 -15.14 29.03 11.83
N ASN A 51 -15.27 29.33 13.13
CA ASN A 51 -14.46 28.67 14.14
C ASN A 51 -14.78 27.17 14.06
N PRO A 52 -13.80 26.27 13.88
CA PRO A 52 -14.09 24.85 13.91
C PRO A 52 -14.69 24.55 15.27
N SER A 53 -15.97 24.17 15.28
CA SER A 53 -16.59 23.63 16.48
C SER A 53 -15.74 22.43 16.87
N ILE A 54 -15.07 22.50 18.02
CA ILE A 54 -14.55 21.31 18.69
C ILE A 54 -15.79 20.58 19.22
N ASN A 55 -16.56 20.03 18.29
CA ASN A 55 -17.38 18.88 18.55
C ASN A 55 -16.39 17.73 18.74
N ASN A 56 -16.72 16.80 19.61
CA ASN A 56 -15.93 15.63 19.97
C ASN A 56 -15.72 14.68 18.77
N SER A 57 -15.10 15.15 17.68
CA SER A 57 -14.86 14.44 16.43
C SER A 57 -13.69 13.48 16.54
N ASP A 58 -12.85 13.64 17.58
CA ASP A 58 -11.77 12.72 17.89
C ASP A 58 -12.32 11.35 18.32
N THR A 59 -13.44 11.28 19.04
CA THR A 59 -14.07 10.00 19.39
C THR A 59 -14.65 9.29 18.18
N ASN A 60 -15.21 10.03 17.21
CA ASN A 60 -15.72 9.43 15.97
C ASN A 60 -14.57 8.92 15.09
N TYR A 61 -13.48 9.67 15.00
CA TYR A 61 -12.29 9.23 14.26
C TYR A 61 -11.66 7.98 14.88
N ILE A 62 -11.47 7.98 16.21
CA ILE A 62 -10.98 6.81 16.96
C ILE A 62 -11.91 5.62 16.75
N HIS A 63 -13.22 5.79 16.89
CA HIS A 63 -14.17 4.69 16.72
C HIS A 63 -14.19 4.16 15.27
N THR A 64 -14.05 5.04 14.26
CA THR A 64 -13.93 4.59 12.86
C THR A 64 -12.62 3.86 12.57
N LEU A 65 -11.53 4.24 13.24
CA LEU A 65 -10.26 3.52 13.16
C LEU A 65 -10.35 2.15 13.84
N GLU A 66 -10.91 2.07 15.04
CA GLU A 66 -11.16 0.82 15.76
C GLU A 66 -11.96 -0.17 14.90
N ASN A 67 -13.09 0.27 14.35
CA ASN A 67 -13.92 -0.55 13.47
C ASN A 67 -13.16 -1.06 12.22
N LYS A 68 -12.29 -0.22 11.64
CA LYS A 68 -11.45 -0.65 10.51
C LYS A 68 -10.40 -1.67 10.92
N LEU A 69 -9.81 -1.51 12.10
CA LEU A 69 -8.83 -2.46 12.64
C LEU A 69 -9.49 -3.81 12.94
N ASP A 70 -10.68 -3.83 13.53
CA ASP A 70 -11.45 -5.06 13.78
C ASP A 70 -11.79 -5.79 12.47
N ALA A 71 -12.18 -5.06 11.42
CA ALA A 71 -12.44 -5.64 10.11
C ALA A 71 -11.18 -6.29 9.49
N VAL A 72 -10.02 -5.64 9.63
CA VAL A 72 -8.73 -6.18 9.16
C VAL A 72 -8.34 -7.43 9.95
N ILE A 73 -8.48 -7.40 11.28
CA ILE A 73 -8.18 -8.55 12.15
C ILE A 73 -9.05 -9.75 11.76
N ASN A 74 -10.35 -9.56 11.60
CA ASN A 74 -11.26 -10.64 11.20
C ASN A 74 -10.89 -11.23 9.83
N CYS A 75 -10.54 -10.38 8.86
CA CYS A 75 -10.09 -10.83 7.55
C CYS A 75 -8.80 -11.67 7.65
N LEU A 76 -7.82 -11.21 8.45
CA LEU A 76 -6.57 -11.94 8.66
C LEU A 76 -6.80 -13.30 9.35
N VAL A 77 -7.68 -13.36 10.35
CA VAL A 77 -8.08 -14.62 11.00
C VAL A 77 -8.67 -15.58 9.98
N SER A 78 -9.65 -15.15 9.18
CA SER A 78 -10.25 -16.01 8.15
C SER A 78 -9.25 -16.45 7.09
N LEU A 79 -8.26 -15.62 6.73
CA LEU A 79 -7.19 -16.00 5.80
C LEU A 79 -6.27 -17.06 6.41
N VAL A 80 -5.90 -16.93 7.68
CA VAL A 80 -5.07 -17.92 8.38
C VAL A 80 -5.83 -19.25 8.50
N GLU A 81 -7.11 -19.22 8.88
CA GLU A 81 -7.98 -20.40 8.94
C GLU A 81 -8.10 -21.07 7.56
N SER A 82 -8.34 -20.29 6.50
CA SER A 82 -8.40 -20.79 5.12
C SER A 82 -7.09 -21.46 4.70
N ASN A 83 -5.94 -20.86 5.04
CA ASN A 83 -4.63 -21.43 4.74
C ASN A 83 -4.38 -22.74 5.50
N GLN A 84 -4.83 -22.87 6.74
CA GLN A 84 -4.78 -24.12 7.49
C GLN A 84 -5.64 -25.20 6.83
N VAL A 85 -6.88 -24.88 6.46
CA VAL A 85 -7.76 -25.80 5.72
C VAL A 85 -7.15 -26.25 4.39
N ILE A 86 -6.43 -25.36 3.69
CA ILE A 86 -5.72 -25.72 2.46
C ILE A 86 -4.52 -26.62 2.76
N ALA A 87 -3.75 -26.34 3.81
CA ALA A 87 -2.59 -27.15 4.20
C ALA A 87 -3.01 -28.57 4.63
N ASP A 88 -4.16 -28.69 5.30
CA ASP A 88 -4.71 -29.96 5.76
C ASP A 88 -5.46 -30.73 4.67
N LYS A 89 -5.77 -30.10 3.53
CA LYS A 89 -6.37 -30.78 2.39
C LYS A 89 -5.36 -31.76 1.80
N ASN A 90 -5.61 -33.04 2.02
CA ASN A 90 -4.96 -34.11 1.28
C ASN A 90 -5.45 -34.05 -0.18
N TYR A 91 -4.67 -33.40 -1.05
CA TYR A 91 -5.05 -33.17 -2.44
C TYR A 91 -4.89 -34.46 -3.25
N GLU A 92 -5.97 -35.24 -3.33
CA GLU A 92 -6.11 -36.32 -4.30
C GLU A 92 -7.10 -35.89 -5.39
N PRO A 93 -6.61 -35.36 -6.53
CA PRO A 93 -7.50 -34.98 -7.62
C PRO A 93 -8.17 -36.23 -8.20
N VAL A 94 -9.48 -36.35 -8.02
CA VAL A 94 -10.27 -37.42 -8.64
C VAL A 94 -10.48 -37.06 -10.11
N ILE A 95 -9.66 -37.64 -10.99
CA ILE A 95 -9.85 -37.52 -12.43
C ILE A 95 -11.00 -38.43 -12.83
N ASN A 96 -12.08 -37.86 -13.38
CA ASN A 96 -13.12 -38.66 -14.00
C ASN A 96 -12.55 -39.32 -15.26
N LYS A 97 -12.24 -40.62 -15.15
CA LYS A 97 -11.61 -41.42 -16.21
C LYS A 97 -12.33 -41.30 -17.56
N TYR A 98 -13.67 -41.27 -17.55
CA TYR A 98 -14.46 -41.19 -18.78
C TYR A 98 -14.33 -39.84 -19.49
N VAL A 99 -14.31 -38.75 -18.72
CA VAL A 99 -14.13 -37.39 -19.26
C VAL A 99 -12.73 -37.23 -19.83
N PHE A 100 -11.72 -37.75 -19.13
CA PHE A 100 -10.33 -37.72 -19.60
C PHE A 100 -10.14 -38.52 -20.89
N GLU A 101 -10.71 -39.73 -20.97
CA GLU A 101 -10.65 -40.55 -22.18
C GLU A 101 -11.32 -39.85 -23.38
N ASP A 102 -12.48 -39.22 -23.19
CA ASP A 102 -13.17 -38.48 -24.26
C ASP A 102 -12.35 -37.27 -24.74
N GLU A 103 -11.75 -36.50 -23.83
CA GLU A 103 -10.87 -35.38 -24.19
C GLU A 103 -9.63 -35.84 -24.97
N VAL A 104 -8.99 -36.94 -24.51
CA VAL A 104 -7.83 -37.52 -25.18
C VAL A 104 -8.20 -38.01 -26.58
N ASN A 105 -9.31 -38.74 -26.72
CA ASN A 105 -9.77 -39.25 -28.01
C ASN A 105 -10.11 -38.11 -28.97
N ASN A 106 -10.82 -37.08 -28.51
CA ASN A 106 -11.11 -35.88 -29.31
C ASN A 106 -9.84 -35.16 -29.78
N SER A 107 -8.80 -35.12 -28.95
CA SER A 107 -7.51 -34.53 -29.30
C SER A 107 -6.75 -35.35 -30.36
N ILE A 108 -6.78 -36.69 -30.23
CA ILE A 108 -6.16 -37.62 -31.17
C ILE A 108 -6.85 -37.52 -32.53
N ASP A 109 -8.18 -37.55 -32.54
CA ASP A 109 -9.00 -37.40 -33.74
C ASP A 109 -8.70 -36.13 -34.51
N LYS A 110 -8.60 -34.98 -33.80
CA LYS A 110 -8.23 -33.69 -34.42
C LYS A 110 -6.85 -33.76 -35.05
N ARG A 111 -5.87 -34.36 -34.36
CA ARG A 111 -4.50 -34.51 -34.85
C ARG A 111 -4.45 -35.39 -36.10
N GLU A 112 -5.16 -36.51 -36.11
CA GLU A 112 -5.19 -37.44 -37.24
C GLU A 112 -5.90 -36.85 -38.46
N ARG A 113 -6.98 -36.10 -38.26
CA ARG A 113 -7.62 -35.32 -39.32
C ARG A 113 -6.65 -34.29 -39.92
N HIS A 114 -5.92 -33.58 -39.07
CA HIS A 114 -4.96 -32.58 -39.52
C HIS A 114 -3.80 -33.21 -40.31
N GLU A 115 -3.21 -34.31 -39.83
CA GLU A 115 -2.16 -35.03 -40.56
C GLU A 115 -2.67 -35.62 -41.88
N SER A 116 -3.85 -36.23 -41.88
CA SER A 116 -4.46 -36.79 -43.10
C SER A 116 -4.70 -35.73 -44.16
N THR A 117 -5.18 -34.56 -43.72
CA THR A 117 -5.38 -33.39 -44.58
C THR A 117 -4.05 -32.89 -45.15
N ARG A 118 -3.02 -32.77 -44.29
CA ARG A 118 -1.66 -32.39 -44.68
C ARG A 118 -1.06 -33.33 -45.73
N VAL A 119 -1.19 -34.65 -45.53
CA VAL A 119 -0.66 -35.67 -46.44
C VAL A 119 -1.36 -35.62 -47.79
N ARG A 120 -2.69 -35.45 -47.81
CA ARG A 120 -3.46 -35.30 -49.06
C ARG A 120 -3.06 -34.07 -49.86
N PHE A 121 -2.90 -32.93 -49.21
CA PHE A 121 -2.48 -31.69 -49.87
C PHE A 121 -1.01 -31.70 -50.32
N ARG A 122 -0.13 -32.50 -49.69
CA ARG A 122 1.24 -32.72 -50.18
C ARG A 122 1.30 -33.59 -51.45
N ARG A 123 0.37 -34.54 -51.61
CA ARG A 123 0.38 -35.50 -52.75
C ARG A 123 -0.34 -34.98 -54.00
N GLY A 124 -1.16 -33.94 -53.86
CA GLY A 124 -1.88 -33.28 -54.97
C GLY A 124 -1.25 -31.98 -55.48
N GLY A 125 -0.06 -31.60 -54.98
CA GLY A 125 0.63 -30.37 -55.36
C GLY A 125 1.63 -30.53 -56.50
N THR A 126 1.14 -30.75 -57.73
CA THR A 126 1.82 -30.30 -58.95
C THR A 126 0.79 -29.62 -59.83
N ILE A 127 0.80 -28.29 -59.86
CA ILE A 127 0.39 -27.51 -61.03
C ILE A 127 1.39 -26.37 -61.18
N ILE A 128 2.45 -26.63 -61.97
CA ILE A 128 3.06 -25.76 -62.99
C ILE A 128 3.90 -26.64 -63.90
#